data_AF-A0A7C4HKG7-F1
#
_entry.id   AF-A0A7C4HKG7-F1
#
_cell.length_a   1.000
_cell.length_b   1.000
_cell.length_c   1.000
_cell.angle_alpha   90.00
_cell.angle_beta   90.00
_cell.angle_gamma   90.00
#
_symmetry.space_group_name_H-M   'P 1'
#
loop_
_entity.id
_entity.type
_entity.pdbx_description
1 polymer ?
#
loop_
_entity_poly.entity_id
_entity_poly.type
_entity_poly.pdbx_seq_one_letter_code
_entity_poly.pdbx_strand_id
1 'polypeptide(L)' 'MEQEFIFDPLYMVAVMKVQHELGGGRFRGFQSMFERALADLGIAPDEFDLYFDSHRDDLRRIVEAVGV' A
#
# COMPACT_ATOMS: atom_id res chain seq x y z
N MET A 1 17.25 17.31 -6.70
CA MET A 1 15.85 17.70 -6.98
C MET A 1 15.02 17.05 -5.91
N GLU A 2 14.44 17.83 -5.00
CA GLU A 2 13.49 17.32 -4.02
C GLU A 2 12.19 17.02 -4.77
N GLN A 3 11.79 15.74 -4.85
CA GLN A 3 10.48 15.37 -5.38
C GLN A 3 9.43 15.79 -4.36
N GLU A 4 8.49 16.64 -4.79
CA GLU A 4 7.33 17.02 -3.98
C GLU A 4 6.48 15.76 -3.78
N PHE A 5 6.36 15.31 -2.53
CA PHE A 5 5.57 14.12 -2.19
C PHE A 5 4.09 14.43 -2.42
N ILE A 6 3.52 13.88 -3.48
CA ILE A 6 2.09 13.93 -3.74
C ILE A 6 1.45 12.81 -2.92
N PHE A 7 0.64 13.19 -1.93
CA PHE A 7 -0.16 12.25 -1.17
C PHE A 7 -1.26 11.66 -2.08
N ASP A 8 -0.98 10.50 -2.66
CA ASP A 8 -1.84 9.78 -3.59
C ASP A 8 -2.60 8.65 -2.86
N PRO A 9 -3.92 8.50 -3.06
CA PRO A 9 -4.67 7.32 -2.62
C PRO A 9 -4.00 5.98 -2.95
N LEU A 10 -3.32 5.85 -4.09
CA LEU A 10 -2.58 4.66 -4.46
C LEU A 10 -1.42 4.36 -3.48
N TYR A 11 -0.68 5.40 -3.09
CA TYR A 11 0.37 5.30 -2.09
C TYR A 11 -0.18 4.85 -0.72
N MET A 12 -1.32 5.41 -0.28
CA MET A 12 -1.95 5.01 0.98
C MET A 12 -2.30 3.52 1.03
N VAL A 13 -2.95 3.02 -0.02
CA VAL A 13 -3.38 1.62 -0.09
C VAL A 13 -2.17 0.69 -0.15
N ALA A 14 -1.09 1.11 -0.82
CA ALA A 14 0.16 0.38 -0.86
C ALA A 14 0.84 0.30 0.52
N VAL A 15 0.87 1.40 1.26
CA VAL A 15 1.35 1.42 2.66
C VAL A 15 0.53 0.48 3.55
N MET A 16 -0.80 0.47 3.41
CA MET A 16 -1.66 -0.45 4.15
C MET A 16 -1.35 -1.92 3.86
N LYS A 17 -1.10 -2.28 2.58
CA LYS A 17 -0.69 -3.64 2.19
C LYS A 17 0.65 -4.03 2.82
N VAL A 18 1.65 -3.15 2.78
CA VAL A 18 2.95 -3.38 3.44
C VAL A 18 2.78 -3.56 4.96
N GLN A 19 2.01 -2.70 5.63
CA GLN A 19 1.75 -2.84 7.07
C GLN A 19 1.13 -4.20 7.42
N HIS A 20 0.17 -4.66 6.60
CA HIS A 20 -0.43 -5.97 6.79
C HIS A 20 0.58 -7.12 6.63
N GLU A 21 1.44 -7.05 5.61
CA GLU A 21 2.50 -8.04 5.36
C GLU A 21 3.51 -8.08 6.51
N LEU A 22 4.00 -6.92 6.97
CA LEU A 22 4.92 -6.80 8.11
C LEU A 22 4.30 -7.26 9.43
N GLY A 23 3.01 -6.99 9.61
CA GLY A 23 2.23 -7.46 10.74
C GLY A 23 2.01 -8.97 10.75
N GLY A 24 2.47 -9.72 9.74
CA GLY A 24 2.32 -11.17 9.64
C GLY A 24 0.92 -11.62 9.21
N GLY A 25 0.17 -10.76 8.50
CA GLY A 25 -1.13 -11.13 7.94
C GLY A 25 -2.25 -11.35 8.96
N ARG A 26 -2.10 -10.86 10.19
CA ARG A 26 -2.96 -11.21 11.33
C ARG A 26 -4.41 -10.71 11.25
N PHE A 27 -4.71 -9.77 10.35
CA PHE A 27 -6.05 -9.21 10.20
C PHE A 27 -6.92 -10.06 9.27
N ARG A 28 -7.85 -10.84 9.85
CA ARG A 28 -8.84 -11.60 9.06
C ARG A 28 -9.75 -10.63 8.31
N GLY A 29 -9.92 -10.87 7.01
CA GLY A 29 -10.72 -10.01 6.15
C GLY A 29 -9.97 -8.81 5.58
N PHE A 30 -8.64 -8.73 5.76
CA PHE A 30 -7.82 -7.70 5.11
C PHE A 30 -8.05 -7.70 3.60
N GLN A 31 -7.94 -8.86 2.95
CA GLN A 31 -8.06 -8.98 1.50
C GLN A 31 -9.39 -8.40 0.98
N SER A 32 -10.51 -8.68 1.63
CA SER A 32 -11.80 -8.16 1.20
C SER A 32 -11.97 -6.66 1.46
N MET A 33 -11.37 -6.11 2.53
CA MET A 33 -11.33 -4.66 2.74
C MET A 33 -10.41 -3.97 1.73
N PHE A 34 -9.27 -4.59 1.43
CA PHE A 34 -8.29 -4.10 0.47
C PHE A 34 -8.88 -4.01 -0.94
N GLU A 35 -9.54 -5.07 -1.41
CA GLU A 35 -10.24 -5.09 -2.70
C GLU A 35 -11.35 -4.03 -2.78
N ARG A 36 -12.09 -3.81 -1.68
CA ARG A 36 -13.10 -2.74 -1.61
C ARG A 36 -12.46 -1.35 -1.68
N ALA A 37 -11.34 -1.13 -0.98
CA ALA A 37 -10.63 0.13 -1.01
C ALA A 37 -10.13 0.47 -2.43
N LEU A 38 -9.59 -0.52 -3.16
CA LEU A 38 -9.22 -0.33 -4.57
C LEU A 38 -10.43 0.06 -5.42
N ALA A 39 -11.55 -0.63 -5.26
CA ALA A 39 -12.78 -0.34 -5.99
C ALA A 39 -13.34 1.07 -5.69
N ASP A 40 -13.39 1.46 -4.41
CA ASP A 40 -13.90 2.77 -3.96
C ASP A 40 -13.02 3.93 -4.48
N LEU A 41 -11.72 3.69 -4.64
CA LEU A 41 -10.76 4.66 -5.19
C LEU A 41 -10.67 4.61 -6.72
N GLY A 42 -11.36 3.68 -7.37
CA GLY A 42 -11.31 3.51 -8.82
C GLY A 42 -9.97 2.98 -9.34
N ILE A 43 -9.19 2.32 -8.49
CA ILE A 43 -7.87 1.77 -8.83
C ILE A 43 -8.05 0.35 -9.35
N ALA A 44 -7.53 0.08 -10.54
CA ALA A 44 -7.56 -1.27 -11.09
C ALA A 44 -6.56 -2.18 -10.35
N PRO A 45 -6.89 -3.46 -10.05
CA PRO A 45 -5.97 -4.33 -9.32
C PRO A 45 -4.60 -4.52 -9.98
N ASP A 46 -4.56 -4.59 -11.31
CA ASP A 46 -3.34 -4.70 -12.10
C ASP A 46 -2.49 -3.42 -12.07
N GLU A 47 -3.13 -2.26 -12.11
CA GLU A 47 -2.46 -0.96 -11.88
C GLU A 47 -1.83 -0.91 -10.49
N PHE A 48 -2.59 -1.34 -9.47
CA PHE A 48 -2.07 -1.43 -8.11
C PHE A 48 -0.87 -2.38 -8.03
N ASP A 49 -0.97 -3.58 -8.59
CA ASP A 49 0.10 -4.58 -8.51
C ASP A 49 1.37 -4.08 -9.21
N LEU A 50 1.25 -3.45 -10.40
CA LEU A 50 2.38 -2.82 -11.10
C LEU A 50 3.06 -1.74 -10.25
N TYR A 51 2.27 -0.86 -9.63
CA TYR A 51 2.79 0.17 -8.74
C TYR A 51 3.46 -0.44 -7.51
N PHE A 52 2.78 -1.38 -6.85
CA PHE A 52 3.23 -1.99 -5.60
C PHE A 52 4.56 -2.74 -5.80
N ASP A 53 4.66 -3.55 -6.84
CA ASP A 53 5.88 -4.30 -7.15
C ASP A 53 7.06 -3.38 -7.45
N SER A 54 6.81 -2.27 -8.16
CA SER A 54 7.85 -1.29 -8.51
C SER A 54 8.37 -0.49 -7.31
N HIS A 55 7.59 -0.38 -6.23
CA HIS A 55 7.90 0.48 -5.08
C HIS A 55 8.01 -0.28 -3.75
N ARG A 56 7.91 -1.61 -3.77
CA ARG A 56 7.75 -2.44 -2.56
C ARG A 56 8.81 -2.20 -1.51
N ASP A 57 10.08 -2.15 -1.92
CA ASP A 57 11.21 -2.00 -1.00
C ASP A 57 11.22 -0.63 -0.32
N ASP A 58 10.88 0.43 -1.06
CA ASP A 58 10.83 1.79 -0.51
C ASP A 58 9.62 1.97 0.41
N LEU A 59 8.45 1.45 0.00
CA LEU A 59 7.26 1.40 0.86
C LEU A 59 7.55 0.66 2.17
N ARG A 60 8.25 -0.48 2.10
CA ARG A 60 8.68 -1.23 3.28
C ARG A 60 9.58 -0.42 4.19
N ARG A 61 10.62 0.22 3.66
CA ARG A 61 11.53 1.08 4.43
C ARG A 61 10.79 2.21 5.14
N ILE A 62 9.84 2.84 4.46
CA ILE A 62 9.02 3.92 5.03
C ILE A 62 8.19 3.38 6.20
N VAL A 63 7.47 2.25 6.01
CA VAL A 63 6.64 1.67 7.07
C VAL A 63 7.48 1.25 8.28
N GLU A 64 8.63 0.61 8.07
CA GLU A 64 9.55 0.23 9.14
C GLU A 64 10.11 1.44 9.90
N ALA A 65 10.39 2.56 9.20
CA ALA A 65 10.89 3.78 9.82
C ALA A 65 9.82 4.49 10.68
N VAL A 66 8.54 4.39 10.32
CA VAL A 66 7.43 5.02 11.05
C VAL A 66 7.05 4.22 12.32
N GLY A 67 7.44 2.95 12.43
CA GLY A 67 7.36 2.20 13.68
C GLY A 67 5.93 1.97 14.19
N VAL A 68 5.13 1.24 13.41
CA VAL A 68 3.91 0.59 13.92
C VAL A 68 4.22 -0.82 14.40
#